data_AF-A0A438KEW7-F1
#
_entry.id   AF-A0A438KEW7-F1
#
_cell.length_a   1.000
_cell.length_b   1.000
_cell.length_c   1.000
_cell.angle_alpha   90.00
_cell.angle_beta   90.00
_cell.angle_gamma   90.00
#
_symmetry.space_group_name_H-M   'P 1'
#
loop_
_entity.id
_entity.type
_entity.pdbx_description
1 polymer ?
#
loop_
_entity_poly.entity_id
_entity_poly.type
_entity_poly.pdbx_seq_one_letter_code
_entity_poly.pdbx_strand_id
1 'polypeptide(L)'
;MGLPNHTRRPTGNTPFALAYGMDAVIPTEIGLPTIRTDAAKQNDANMELGRNLDWTDEVRERAIRMADYQQSIRALQSQSKARSFKNGTLVLRKVFENTAEWAQASSKLTGKDPI
;
A
#
# COMPACT_ATOMS: atom_id res chain seq x y z
N MET A 1 64.30 -29.27 41.07
CA MET A 1 63.32 -28.19 41.32
C MET A 1 62.44 -28.07 40.08
N GLY A 2 61.26 -28.68 40.08
CA GLY A 2 60.33 -28.68 38.95
C GLY A 2 59.38 -27.49 39.00
N LEU A 3 59.11 -26.89 37.85
CA LEU A 3 58.17 -25.76 37.72
C LEU A 3 56.71 -26.25 37.85
N PRO A 4 55.84 -25.52 38.57
CA PRO A 4 54.44 -25.92 38.74
C PRO A 4 53.62 -25.65 37.47
N ASN A 5 52.89 -26.67 37.04
CA ASN A 5 51.98 -26.65 35.90
C ASN A 5 50.78 -25.74 36.18
N HIS A 6 50.57 -24.73 35.34
CA HIS A 6 49.32 -23.99 35.30
C HIS A 6 48.24 -24.86 34.62
N THR A 7 47.27 -25.35 35.39
CA THR A 7 46.04 -25.96 34.88
C THR A 7 45.23 -24.93 34.09
N ARG A 8 45.46 -24.85 32.78
CA ARG A 8 44.58 -24.14 31.85
C ARG A 8 43.39 -25.05 31.55
N ARG A 9 42.25 -24.77 32.17
CA ARG A 9 40.97 -25.39 31.80
C ARG A 9 40.71 -25.13 30.30
N PRO A 10 40.41 -26.15 29.49
CA PRO A 10 39.93 -25.90 28.14
C PRO A 10 38.48 -25.44 28.30
N THR A 11 38.23 -24.13 28.26
CA THR A 11 36.89 -23.64 27.94
C THR A 11 36.53 -24.29 26.61
N GLY A 12 35.45 -25.08 26.58
CA GLY A 12 34.99 -25.86 25.42
C GLY A 12 34.56 -25.03 24.21
N ASN A 13 35.02 -23.78 24.12
CA ASN A 13 34.76 -22.82 23.07
C ASN A 13 35.97 -22.78 22.14
N THR A 14 35.71 -22.72 20.84
CA THR A 14 36.78 -22.64 19.83
C THR A 14 37.60 -21.35 20.00
N PRO A 15 38.93 -21.35 19.77
CA PRO A 15 39.74 -20.13 19.85
C PRO A 15 39.22 -18.97 18.99
N PHE A 16 38.54 -19.26 17.88
CA PHE A 16 37.91 -18.26 17.03
C PHE A 16 36.68 -17.62 17.69
N ALA A 17 35.82 -18.39 18.35
CA ALA A 17 34.69 -17.88 19.11
C ALA A 17 35.12 -16.95 20.24
N LEU A 18 36.28 -17.19 20.86
CA LEU A 18 36.84 -16.31 21.88
C LEU A 18 37.38 -14.99 21.31
N ALA A 19 37.91 -15.01 20.08
CA ALA A 19 38.49 -13.82 19.44
C ALA A 19 37.44 -12.93 18.77
N TYR A 20 36.43 -13.54 18.15
CA TYR A 20 35.47 -12.84 17.30
C TYR A 20 34.01 -12.93 17.79
N GLY A 21 33.75 -13.65 18.88
CA GLY A 21 32.42 -13.74 19.49
C GLY A 21 31.41 -14.61 18.75
N MET A 22 31.80 -15.28 17.66
CA MET A 22 30.96 -16.22 16.91
C MET A 22 31.73 -17.51 16.64
N ASP A 23 31.04 -18.64 16.56
CA ASP A 23 31.69 -19.91 16.21
C ASP A 23 32.13 -19.88 14.73
N ALA A 24 33.37 -20.27 14.45
CA ALA A 24 33.86 -20.34 13.08
C ALA A 24 33.17 -21.49 12.34
N VAL A 25 32.61 -21.20 11.17
CA VAL A 25 32.25 -22.25 10.20
C VAL A 25 33.56 -22.72 9.58
N ILE A 26 33.95 -23.96 9.88
CA ILE A 26 35.20 -24.54 9.38
C ILE A 26 35.12 -24.61 7.84
N PRO A 27 36.18 -24.28 7.09
CA PRO A 27 36.17 -24.30 5.62
C PRO A 27 35.67 -25.61 4.99
N THR A 28 35.81 -26.75 5.66
CA THR A 28 35.25 -28.04 5.22
C THR A 28 33.72 -28.06 5.21
N GLU A 29 33.07 -27.39 6.18
CA GLU A 29 31.60 -27.22 6.22
C GLU A 29 31.10 -26.16 5.21
N ILE A 30 32.00 -25.28 4.75
CA ILE A 30 31.73 -24.32 3.68
C ILE A 30 31.85 -25.02 2.31
N GLY A 31 32.83 -25.91 2.15
CA GLY A 31 33.05 -26.69 0.93
C GLY A 31 32.07 -27.84 0.72
N LEU A 32 31.50 -28.37 1.81
CA LEU A 32 30.46 -29.42 1.77
C LEU A 32 29.29 -29.00 2.66
N PRO A 33 28.06 -28.89 2.12
CA PRO A 33 26.89 -28.54 2.93
C PRO A 33 26.68 -29.59 4.03
N THR A 34 26.65 -29.12 5.27
CA THR A 34 26.32 -29.92 6.46
C THR A 34 24.94 -29.55 6.97
N ILE A 35 24.38 -30.36 7.88
CA ILE A 35 23.07 -30.14 8.50
C ILE A 35 22.90 -28.71 9.03
N ARG A 36 23.96 -28.10 9.60
CA ARG A 36 23.92 -26.71 10.10
C ARG A 36 23.78 -25.70 8.96
N THR A 37 24.57 -25.86 7.90
CA THR A 37 24.55 -24.97 6.72
C THR A 37 23.23 -25.10 5.96
N ASP A 38 22.69 -26.30 5.84
CA ASP A 38 21.41 -26.53 5.16
C ASP A 38 20.22 -26.01 5.98
N ALA A 39 20.24 -26.18 7.31
CA ALA A 39 19.22 -25.60 8.17
C ALA A 39 19.22 -24.06 8.12
N ALA A 40 20.41 -23.43 8.09
CA ALA A 40 20.54 -21.99 7.92
C ALA A 40 19.97 -21.52 6.57
N LYS A 41 20.35 -22.18 5.46
CA LYS A 41 19.82 -21.89 4.12
C LYS A 41 18.30 -22.08 4.04
N GLN A 42 17.77 -23.12 4.69
CA GLN A 42 16.34 -23.38 4.72
C GLN A 42 15.59 -22.29 5.49
N ASN A 43 16.14 -21.82 6.60
CA ASN A 43 15.56 -20.70 7.36
C ASN A 43 15.55 -19.41 6.53
N ASP A 44 16.66 -19.10 5.84
CA ASP A 44 16.75 -17.93 4.95
C ASP A 44 15.72 -18.02 3.82
N ALA A 45 15.63 -19.18 3.16
CA ALA A 45 14.66 -19.43 2.10
C ALA A 45 13.20 -19.30 2.58
N ASN A 46 12.90 -19.79 3.80
CA ASN A 46 11.56 -19.65 4.39
C ASN A 46 11.22 -18.19 4.73
N MET A 47 12.17 -17.41 5.23
CA MET A 47 11.93 -15.98 5.49
C MET A 47 11.65 -15.21 4.20
N GLU A 48 12.44 -15.46 3.15
CA GLU A 48 12.24 -14.84 1.84
C GLU A 48 10.92 -15.27 1.20
N LEU A 49 10.52 -16.55 1.37
CA LEU A 49 9.21 -17.02 0.94
C LEU A 49 8.07 -16.26 1.64
N GLY A 50 8.17 -16.07 2.97
CA GLY A 50 7.18 -15.30 3.73
C GLY A 50 7.05 -13.86 3.23
N ARG A 51 8.17 -13.17 2.99
CA ARG A 51 8.18 -11.80 2.44
C ARG A 51 7.54 -11.71 1.06
N ASN A 52 7.83 -12.68 0.19
CA ASN A 52 7.27 -12.71 -1.15
C ASN A 52 5.75 -12.94 -1.12
N LEU A 53 5.25 -13.77 -0.21
CA LEU A 53 3.82 -14.01 -0.02
C LEU A 53 3.10 -12.74 0.47
N ASP A 54 3.64 -12.08 1.50
CA ASP A 54 3.09 -10.81 2.02
C ASP A 54 2.98 -9.76 0.91
N TRP A 55 4.03 -9.61 0.08
CA TRP A 55 3.98 -8.70 -1.05
C TRP A 55 2.87 -9.03 -2.05
N THR A 56 2.73 -10.32 -2.40
CA THR A 56 1.67 -10.73 -3.34
C THR A 56 0.27 -10.53 -2.77
N ASP A 57 0.08 -10.74 -1.48
CA ASP A 57 -1.20 -10.52 -0.82
C ASP A 57 -1.54 -9.03 -0.72
N GLU A 58 -0.57 -8.16 -0.43
CA GLU A 58 -0.77 -6.71 -0.47
C GLU A 58 -1.20 -6.20 -1.85
N VAL A 59 -0.57 -6.70 -2.91
CA VAL A 59 -0.92 -6.33 -4.29
C VAL A 59 -2.32 -6.82 -4.65
N ARG A 60 -2.66 -8.06 -4.28
CA ARG A 60 -4.00 -8.64 -4.52
C ARG A 60 -5.09 -7.83 -3.82
N GLU A 61 -4.88 -7.52 -2.55
CA GLU A 61 -5.85 -6.75 -1.74
C GLU A 61 -6.07 -5.34 -2.32
N ARG A 62 -5.01 -4.65 -2.73
CA ARG A 62 -5.13 -3.34 -3.40
C ARG A 62 -5.91 -3.45 -4.72
N ALA A 63 -5.69 -4.52 -5.50
CA ALA A 63 -6.41 -4.75 -6.75
C ALA A 63 -7.91 -4.99 -6.50
N ILE A 64 -8.28 -5.78 -5.49
CA ILE A 64 -9.68 -6.03 -5.10
C ILE A 64 -10.35 -4.72 -4.71
N ARG A 65 -9.75 -3.94 -3.79
CA ARG A 65 -10.34 -2.65 -3.37
C ARG A 65 -10.52 -1.68 -4.52
N MET A 66 -9.57 -1.65 -5.45
CA MET A 66 -9.68 -0.80 -6.64
C MET A 66 -10.83 -1.25 -7.55
N ALA A 67 -10.99 -2.56 -7.75
CA ALA A 67 -12.09 -3.11 -8.54
C ALA A 67 -13.45 -2.79 -7.91
N ASP A 68 -13.58 -2.99 -6.59
CA ASP A 68 -14.80 -2.65 -5.83
C ASP A 68 -15.13 -1.16 -5.93
N TYR A 69 -14.11 -0.29 -5.78
CA TYR A 69 -14.28 1.14 -5.94
C TYR A 69 -14.77 1.49 -7.35
N GLN A 70 -14.13 0.98 -8.38
CA GLN A 70 -14.56 1.20 -9.77
C GLN A 70 -15.98 0.70 -10.03
N GLN A 71 -16.33 -0.47 -9.48
CA GLN A 71 -17.66 -1.04 -9.61
C GLN A 71 -18.72 -0.15 -8.94
N SER A 72 -18.42 0.40 -7.76
CA SER A 72 -19.32 1.34 -7.07
C SER A 72 -19.57 2.62 -7.88
N ILE A 73 -18.53 3.19 -8.50
CA ILE A 73 -18.65 4.38 -9.36
C ILE A 73 -19.49 4.07 -10.60
N ARG A 74 -19.25 2.91 -11.25
CA ARG A 74 -20.04 2.48 -12.41
C ARG A 74 -21.50 2.26 -12.04
N ALA A 75 -21.78 1.67 -10.88
CA ALA A 75 -23.15 1.48 -10.40
C ALA A 75 -23.87 2.81 -10.22
N LEU A 76 -23.23 3.80 -9.57
CA LEU A 76 -23.80 5.14 -9.41
C LEU A 76 -24.06 5.82 -10.76
N GLN A 77 -23.12 5.74 -11.69
CA GLN A 77 -23.28 6.31 -13.04
C GLN A 77 -24.43 5.63 -13.81
N SER A 78 -24.58 4.31 -13.67
CA SER A 78 -25.67 3.56 -14.32
C SER A 78 -27.06 3.92 -13.80
N GLN A 79 -27.17 4.36 -12.54
CA GLN A 79 -28.43 4.83 -11.95
C GLN A 79 -28.86 6.20 -12.50
N SER A 80 -27.92 7.01 -12.98
CA SER A 80 -28.23 8.28 -13.63
C SER A 80 -28.47 8.07 -15.13
N LYS A 81 -29.73 8.17 -15.57
CA LYS A 81 -30.04 8.14 -17.00
C LYS A 81 -29.77 9.52 -17.60
N ALA A 82 -28.70 9.66 -18.38
CA ALA A 82 -28.42 10.91 -19.10
C ALA A 82 -29.60 11.23 -20.03
N ARG A 83 -30.22 12.40 -19.84
CA ARG A 83 -31.37 12.84 -20.64
C ARG A 83 -30.95 13.99 -21.55
N SER A 84 -31.00 13.76 -22.86
CA SER A 84 -30.77 14.81 -23.85
C SER A 84 -32.06 15.56 -24.16
N PHE A 85 -32.00 16.88 -24.25
CA PHE A 85 -33.11 17.73 -24.70
C PHE A 85 -32.75 18.38 -26.04
N LYS A 86 -33.75 18.53 -26.92
CA LYS A 86 -33.59 19.21 -28.23
C LYS A 86 -34.16 20.62 -28.16
N ASN A 87 -33.75 21.51 -29.06
CA ASN A 87 -34.34 22.84 -29.15
C ASN A 87 -35.86 22.73 -29.38
N GLY A 88 -36.66 23.52 -28.65
CA GLY A 88 -38.12 23.41 -28.62
C GLY A 88 -38.69 22.36 -27.65
N THR A 89 -37.86 21.62 -26.91
CA THR A 89 -38.35 20.69 -25.87
C THR A 89 -38.78 21.47 -24.62
N LEU A 90 -40.05 21.36 -24.22
CA LEU A 90 -40.55 21.92 -22.97
C LEU A 90 -40.05 21.09 -21.78
N VAL A 91 -39.44 21.74 -20.79
CA VAL A 91 -38.94 21.11 -19.56
C VAL A 91 -39.44 21.88 -18.34
N LEU A 92 -39.74 21.16 -17.26
CA LEU A 92 -40.13 21.77 -16.00
C LEU A 92 -38.89 22.28 -15.27
N ARG A 93 -38.93 23.53 -14.82
CA ARG A 93 -37.89 24.11 -13.98
C ARG A 93 -38.12 23.67 -12.53
N LYS A 94 -37.10 23.10 -11.89
CA LYS A 94 -37.14 22.90 -10.44
C LYS A 94 -37.11 24.27 -9.76
N VAL A 95 -38.18 24.61 -9.04
CA VAL A 95 -38.29 25.81 -8.23
C VAL A 95 -37.99 25.43 -6.79
N PHE A 96 -37.10 26.16 -6.12
CA PHE A 96 -36.90 26.08 -4.67
C PHE A 96 -37.67 27.23 -4.02
N GLU A 97 -38.14 27.05 -2.80
CA GLU A 97 -38.84 28.10 -2.06
C GLU A 97 -37.97 29.37 -2.00
N ASN A 98 -38.52 30.46 -2.48
CA ASN A 98 -37.88 31.76 -2.55
C ASN A 98 -38.24 32.50 -1.26
N THR A 99 -37.25 32.85 -0.43
CA THR A 99 -37.41 33.93 0.55
C THR A 99 -37.59 35.22 -0.26
N ALA A 100 -38.84 35.52 -0.56
CA ALA A 100 -39.22 36.68 -1.34
C ALA A 100 -38.76 37.95 -0.63
N GLU A 101 -38.01 38.82 -1.31
CA GLU A 101 -38.21 40.27 -1.17
C GLU A 101 -38.07 40.99 -2.51
N TRP A 102 -39.03 41.91 -2.67
CA TRP A 102 -39.33 42.77 -3.80
C TRP A 102 -38.31 43.89 -3.95
N ALA A 103 -37.38 43.78 -4.90
CA ALA A 103 -36.62 44.96 -5.32
C ALA A 103 -36.22 44.86 -6.79
N GLN A 104 -37.07 45.45 -7.63
CA GLN A 104 -36.73 46.29 -8.80
C GLN A 104 -38.02 46.47 -9.59
N ALA A 105 -38.91 47.33 -9.10
CA ALA A 105 -38.92 48.73 -9.52
C ALA A 105 -38.99 48.83 -11.05
N SER A 106 -40.22 48.75 -11.53
CA SER A 106 -40.78 49.62 -12.55
C SER A 106 -39.85 50.78 -12.96
N SER A 107 -39.09 50.64 -14.04
CA SER A 107 -38.81 51.75 -14.95
C SER A 107 -38.44 51.22 -16.33
N LYS A 108 -39.46 51.22 -17.20
CA LYS A 108 -39.26 51.41 -18.63
C LYS A 108 -38.58 52.77 -18.83
N LEU A 109 -37.44 52.81 -19.48
CA LEU A 109 -37.04 53.98 -20.28
C LEU A 109 -36.53 53.46 -21.63
N THR A 110 -37.39 53.61 -22.62
CA THR A 110 -37.17 53.31 -24.03
C THR A 110 -36.31 54.41 -24.63
N GLY A 111 -35.07 54.11 -25.01
CA GLY A 111 -34.26 55.01 -25.80
C GLY A 111 -34.68 54.98 -27.27
N LYS A 112 -35.50 55.94 -27.68
CA LYS A 112 -35.65 56.34 -29.08
C LYS A 112 -36.14 57.79 -29.09
N ASP A 113 -35.19 58.72 -29.16
CA ASP A 113 -35.51 60.12 -29.42
C ASP A 113 -35.54 60.38 -30.93
N PRO A 114 -36.46 61.25 -31.41
CA PRO A 114 -36.66 61.51 -32.84
C PRO A 114 -35.87 62.75 -33.31
N ILE A 115 -35.25 62.62 -34.49
CA ILE A 115 -35.31 63.45 -35.72
C ILE A 115 -34.17 62.96 -36.63
#